data_AF-A0A5N9HDA7-F1
#
_entry.id   AF-A0A5N9HDA7-F1
#
_cell.length_a   1.000
_cell.length_b   1.000
_cell.length_c   1.000
_cell.angle_alpha   90.00
_cell.angle_beta   90.00
_cell.angle_gamma   90.00
#
_symmetry.space_group_name_H-M   'P 1'
#
loop_
_entity.id
_entity.type
_entity.pdbx_description
1 polymer ?
#
loop_
_entity_poly.entity_id
_entity_poly.type
_entity_poly.pdbx_seq_one_letter_code
_entity_poly.pdbx_strand_id
1 'polypeptide(L)'
;MAFKAYISVDMEGVSGLVHRDHVGRDGKDYEFSRRLMTLEANASIEGAFYGGADEVVVNDSHGTQRNLLPEFLDSRAQVITGSPKPQSMMAGLDDSFGAVLCVGYHARAGSQGILDHTISSQAVYDIKINGDSQGEMGLNAGIAAYYGVPIVLLTGDSTATAQAVELVPEI
;
A
#
# COMPACT_ATOMS: atom_id res chain seq x y z
N MET A 1 -19.85 -16.56 5.49
CA MET A 1 -19.08 -15.55 6.23
C MET A 1 -19.01 -14.31 5.35
N ALA A 2 -19.02 -13.11 5.92
CA ALA A 2 -18.88 -11.87 5.15
C ALA A 2 -17.49 -11.82 4.52
N PHE A 3 -17.38 -11.42 3.26
CA PHE A 3 -16.10 -11.27 2.57
C PHE A 3 -15.52 -9.88 2.88
N LYS A 4 -14.37 -9.85 3.57
CA LYS A 4 -13.67 -8.62 3.95
C LYS A 4 -12.46 -8.40 3.07
N ALA A 5 -12.36 -7.23 2.43
CA ALA A 5 -11.19 -6.79 1.68
C ALA A 5 -10.34 -5.82 2.51
N TYR A 6 -9.02 -6.03 2.49
CA TYR A 6 -8.04 -5.14 3.10
C TYR A 6 -7.31 -4.37 2.00
N ILE A 7 -7.14 -3.06 2.17
CA ILE A 7 -6.44 -2.20 1.23
C ILE A 7 -5.32 -1.49 1.98
N SER A 8 -4.07 -1.77 1.62
CA SER A 8 -2.91 -0.98 2.07
C SER A 8 -2.62 0.10 1.03
N VAL A 9 -2.60 1.37 1.42
CA VAL A 9 -2.40 2.48 0.49
C VAL A 9 -1.11 3.21 0.82
N ASP A 10 -0.20 3.19 -0.14
CA ASP A 10 1.05 3.93 -0.12
C ASP A 10 1.01 5.08 -1.15
N MET A 11 2.00 5.99 -1.14
CA MET A 11 1.90 7.24 -1.91
C MET A 11 2.82 7.27 -3.14
N GLU A 12 4.02 6.75 -3.06
CA GLU A 12 5.08 6.89 -4.08
C GLU A 12 4.66 6.36 -5.45
N GLY A 13 3.86 5.28 -5.48
CA GLY A 13 3.35 4.67 -6.69
C GLY A 13 1.99 5.20 -7.16
N VAL A 14 1.40 6.18 -6.47
CA VAL A 14 0.14 6.80 -6.88
C VAL A 14 0.31 7.47 -8.24
N SER A 15 -0.68 7.27 -9.12
CA SER A 15 -0.61 7.78 -10.49
C SER A 15 -0.45 9.30 -10.52
N GLY A 16 0.55 9.77 -11.28
CA GLY A 16 0.86 11.20 -11.43
C GLY A 16 1.87 11.74 -10.41
N LEU A 17 2.32 10.94 -9.44
CA LEU A 17 3.39 11.33 -8.52
C LEU A 17 4.75 10.86 -9.04
N VAL A 18 5.71 11.78 -9.14
CA VAL A 18 6.99 11.52 -9.84
C VAL A 18 8.22 12.08 -9.12
N HIS A 19 8.01 12.78 -8.00
CA HIS A 19 9.08 13.50 -7.32
C HIS A 19 8.88 13.48 -5.81
N ARG A 20 9.98 13.53 -5.05
CA ARG A 20 9.94 13.47 -3.58
C ARG A 20 9.12 14.60 -2.94
N ASP A 21 9.04 15.74 -3.61
CA ASP A 21 8.26 16.90 -3.14
C ASP A 21 6.75 16.66 -3.21
N HIS A 22 6.31 15.65 -3.96
CA HIS A 22 4.92 15.21 -3.98
C HIS A 22 4.59 14.36 -2.74
N VAL A 23 5.54 13.56 -2.25
CA VAL A 23 5.29 12.56 -1.21
C VAL A 23 5.75 13.00 0.18
N GLY A 24 6.64 13.98 0.26
CA GLY A 24 7.08 14.56 1.52
C GLY A 24 6.03 15.51 2.11
N ARG A 25 5.77 15.39 3.42
CA ARG A 25 4.76 16.19 4.12
C ARG A 25 4.97 17.71 4.04
N ASP A 26 6.23 18.14 4.00
CA ASP A 26 6.61 19.55 3.89
C ASP A 26 6.71 20.02 2.42
N GLY A 27 6.40 19.12 1.48
CA GLY A 27 6.38 19.39 0.06
C GLY A 27 5.21 20.29 -0.34
N LYS A 28 5.44 21.18 -1.31
CA LYS A 28 4.43 22.16 -1.76
C LYS A 28 3.22 21.51 -2.43
N ASP A 29 3.44 20.36 -3.06
CA ASP A 29 2.41 19.63 -3.81
C ASP A 29 1.76 18.51 -2.98
N TYR A 30 2.14 18.36 -1.71
CA TYR A 30 1.69 17.25 -0.86
C TYR A 30 0.17 17.20 -0.69
N GLU A 31 -0.50 18.35 -0.53
CA GLU A 31 -1.98 18.38 -0.45
C GLU A 31 -2.66 17.96 -1.76
N PHE A 32 -2.03 18.21 -2.91
CA PHE A 32 -2.48 17.69 -4.19
C PHE A 32 -2.29 16.16 -4.24
N SER A 33 -1.12 15.67 -3.82
CA SER A 33 -0.81 14.24 -3.76
C SER A 33 -1.76 13.45 -2.86
N ARG A 34 -2.09 13.99 -1.68
CA ARG A 34 -3.06 13.38 -0.75
C ARG A 34 -4.44 13.22 -1.38
N ARG A 35 -4.86 14.18 -2.21
CA ARG A 35 -6.11 14.09 -2.97
C ARG A 35 -6.03 12.97 -4.00
N LEU A 36 -4.94 12.88 -4.77
CA LEU A 36 -4.76 11.78 -5.72
C LEU A 36 -4.72 10.41 -5.04
N MET A 37 -3.96 10.27 -3.96
CA MET A 37 -3.90 9.06 -3.14
C MET A 37 -5.28 8.65 -2.62
N THR A 38 -6.07 9.61 -2.14
CA THR A 38 -7.45 9.34 -1.66
C THR A 38 -8.38 8.92 -2.79
N LEU A 39 -8.24 9.52 -3.99
CA LEU A 39 -9.02 9.12 -5.16
C LEU A 39 -8.66 7.71 -5.64
N GLU A 40 -7.38 7.35 -5.64
CA GLU A 40 -6.95 5.99 -5.99
C GLU A 40 -7.43 4.97 -4.96
N ALA A 41 -7.36 5.30 -3.66
CA ALA A 41 -7.97 4.50 -2.60
C ALA A 41 -9.48 4.30 -2.84
N ASN A 42 -10.23 5.36 -3.18
CA ASN A 42 -11.65 5.26 -3.50
C ASN A 42 -11.94 4.36 -4.70
N ALA A 43 -11.12 4.43 -5.76
CA ALA A 43 -11.24 3.53 -6.90
C ALA A 43 -11.04 2.06 -6.49
N SER A 44 -10.07 1.79 -5.60
CA SER A 44 -9.86 0.44 -5.06
C SER A 44 -10.99 -0.02 -4.13
N ILE A 45 -11.56 0.88 -3.31
CA ILE A 45 -12.74 0.58 -2.48
C ILE A 45 -13.94 0.23 -3.36
N GLU A 46 -14.21 1.03 -4.39
CA GLU A 46 -15.28 0.76 -5.36
C GLU A 46 -15.08 -0.59 -6.05
N GLY A 47 -13.86 -0.85 -6.51
CA GLY A 47 -13.48 -2.13 -7.12
C GLY A 47 -13.67 -3.32 -6.18
N ALA A 48 -13.32 -3.19 -4.89
CA ALA A 48 -13.51 -4.24 -3.90
C ALA A 48 -15.00 -4.55 -3.67
N PHE A 49 -15.85 -3.54 -3.51
CA PHE A 49 -17.30 -3.73 -3.39
C PHE A 49 -17.89 -4.32 -4.67
N TYR A 50 -17.46 -3.87 -5.84
CA TYR A 50 -17.87 -4.45 -7.13
C TYR A 50 -17.44 -5.92 -7.26
N GLY A 51 -16.27 -6.26 -6.72
CA GLY A 51 -15.76 -7.63 -6.60
C GLY A 51 -16.46 -8.49 -5.55
N GLY A 52 -17.47 -7.95 -4.84
CA GLY A 52 -18.30 -8.68 -3.90
C GLY A 52 -17.89 -8.58 -2.43
N ALA A 53 -17.00 -7.65 -2.06
CA ALA A 53 -16.70 -7.38 -0.64
C ALA A 53 -17.94 -6.88 0.09
N ASP A 54 -18.19 -7.42 1.28
CA ASP A 54 -19.21 -6.93 2.22
C ASP A 54 -18.64 -5.80 3.10
N GLU A 55 -17.33 -5.86 3.40
CA GLU A 55 -16.62 -4.88 4.20
C GLU A 55 -15.26 -4.55 3.57
N VAL A 56 -14.85 -3.28 3.68
CA VAL A 56 -13.55 -2.80 3.20
C VAL A 56 -12.84 -2.04 4.31
N VAL A 57 -11.60 -2.43 4.60
CA VAL A 57 -10.70 -1.72 5.52
C VAL A 57 -9.55 -1.13 4.72
N VAL A 58 -9.29 0.15 4.89
CA VAL A 58 -8.23 0.90 4.20
C VAL A 58 -7.21 1.36 5.23
N ASN A 59 -5.96 0.94 5.06
CA ASN A 59 -4.85 1.31 5.89
C ASN A 59 -3.96 2.32 5.18
N ASP A 60 -3.75 3.47 5.82
CA ASP A 60 -2.76 4.44 5.38
C ASP A 60 -1.36 3.93 5.74
N SER A 61 -0.54 3.73 4.71
CA SER A 61 0.74 3.03 4.80
C SER A 61 1.95 3.94 4.50
N HIS A 62 1.74 5.19 4.08
CA HIS A 62 2.81 6.11 3.70
C HIS A 62 3.34 6.95 4.87
N GLY A 63 4.66 7.00 5.08
CA GLY A 63 5.31 7.97 5.97
C GLY A 63 4.70 8.08 7.37
N THR A 64 4.08 9.22 7.71
CA THR A 64 3.41 9.40 9.03
C THR A 64 2.03 8.74 9.14
N GLN A 65 1.57 8.13 8.04
CA GLN A 65 0.32 7.37 7.91
C GLN A 65 -0.93 8.21 8.17
N ARG A 66 -0.88 9.51 7.82
CA ARG A 66 -1.93 10.53 8.02
C ARG A 66 -2.19 11.33 6.74
N ASN A 67 -2.26 10.62 5.64
CA ASN A 67 -2.26 11.11 4.27
C ASN A 67 -3.66 11.04 3.66
N LEU A 68 -4.36 9.92 3.84
CA LEU A 68 -5.74 9.76 3.39
C LEU A 68 -6.64 10.85 4.00
N LEU A 69 -7.59 11.35 3.23
CA LEU A 69 -8.51 12.41 3.62
C LEU A 69 -9.88 11.79 3.97
N PRO A 70 -10.21 11.56 5.26
CA PRO A 70 -11.43 10.85 5.65
C PRO A 70 -12.72 11.48 5.12
N GLU A 71 -12.75 12.80 4.98
CA GLU A 71 -13.90 13.54 4.46
C GLU A 71 -14.16 13.31 2.96
N PHE A 72 -13.19 12.79 2.22
CA PHE A 72 -13.30 12.45 0.80
C PHE A 72 -13.30 10.95 0.53
N LEU A 73 -13.04 10.12 1.55
CA LEU A 73 -13.03 8.67 1.41
C LEU A 73 -14.47 8.11 1.35
N ASP A 74 -14.67 7.01 0.63
CA ASP A 74 -15.97 6.34 0.57
C ASP A 74 -16.43 5.95 1.99
N SER A 75 -17.58 6.49 2.39
CA SER A 75 -18.16 6.32 3.73
C SER A 75 -18.47 4.87 4.13
N ARG A 76 -18.48 3.93 3.17
CA ARG A 76 -18.67 2.49 3.44
C ARG A 76 -17.41 1.81 3.95
N ALA A 77 -16.23 2.41 3.73
CA ALA A 77 -14.96 1.85 4.17
C ALA A 77 -14.60 2.28 5.60
N GLN A 78 -13.85 1.45 6.29
CA GLN A 78 -13.22 1.79 7.57
C GLN A 78 -11.77 2.19 7.32
N VAL A 79 -11.29 3.27 7.94
CA VAL A 79 -9.93 3.78 7.72
C VAL A 79 -9.05 3.60 8.97
N ILE A 80 -7.83 3.11 8.77
CA ILE A 80 -6.78 3.03 9.78
C ILE A 80 -5.70 4.07 9.45
N THR A 81 -5.55 5.06 10.33
CA THR A 81 -4.64 6.20 10.14
C THR A 81 -3.86 6.52 11.43
N GLY A 82 -2.69 7.12 11.28
CA GLY A 82 -1.74 7.43 12.33
C GLY A 82 -0.56 6.46 12.37
N SER A 83 0.54 6.90 12.98
CA SER A 83 1.73 6.11 13.28
C SER A 83 2.23 6.52 14.68
N PRO A 84 2.79 5.60 15.50
CA PRO A 84 3.07 4.19 15.20
C PRO A 84 1.82 3.29 15.27
N LYS A 85 1.81 2.23 14.46
CA LYS A 85 0.82 1.14 14.49
C LYS A 85 1.51 -0.22 14.52
N PRO A 86 0.97 -1.24 15.22
CA PRO A 86 1.41 -2.62 15.05
C PRO A 86 1.37 -3.01 13.57
N GLN A 87 2.38 -3.73 13.09
CA GLN A 87 2.52 -4.17 11.69
C GLN A 87 2.56 -3.05 10.62
N SER A 88 2.59 -1.78 11.03
CA SER A 88 2.75 -0.61 10.14
C SER A 88 1.80 -0.62 8.93
N MET A 89 2.29 -0.95 7.73
CA MET A 89 1.53 -0.98 6.48
C MET A 89 0.47 -2.09 6.42
N MET A 90 0.58 -3.09 7.30
CA MET A 90 -0.38 -4.20 7.44
C MET A 90 -1.17 -4.13 8.75
N ALA A 91 -1.25 -2.95 9.36
CA ALA A 91 -1.97 -2.73 10.62
C ALA A 91 -3.44 -3.16 10.51
N GLY A 92 -3.85 -4.07 11.39
CA GLY A 92 -5.24 -4.54 11.47
C GLY A 92 -5.58 -5.66 10.50
N LEU A 93 -4.63 -6.15 9.69
CA LEU A 93 -4.81 -7.39 8.94
C LEU A 93 -4.81 -8.58 9.90
N ASP A 94 -5.76 -9.51 9.69
CA ASP A 94 -5.84 -10.80 10.36
C ASP A 94 -6.40 -11.87 9.40
N ASP A 95 -6.63 -13.09 9.90
CA ASP A 95 -7.15 -14.23 9.15
C ASP A 95 -8.65 -14.14 8.82
N SER A 96 -9.35 -13.07 9.24
CA SER A 96 -10.75 -12.82 8.86
C SER A 96 -10.90 -12.16 7.48
N PHE A 97 -9.80 -11.65 6.91
CA PHE A 97 -9.80 -11.05 5.58
C PHE A 97 -9.68 -12.10 4.49
N GLY A 98 -10.36 -11.85 3.37
CA GLY A 98 -10.30 -12.75 2.22
C GLY A 98 -9.37 -12.30 1.11
N ALA A 99 -8.95 -11.02 1.10
CA ALA A 99 -8.06 -10.47 0.09
C ALA A 99 -7.33 -9.21 0.61
N VAL A 100 -6.12 -8.99 0.10
CA VAL A 100 -5.32 -7.77 0.26
C VAL A 100 -5.12 -7.10 -1.11
N LEU A 101 -5.32 -5.79 -1.16
CA LEU A 101 -4.97 -4.93 -2.27
C LEU A 101 -3.86 -3.96 -1.82
N CYS A 102 -2.73 -3.95 -2.53
CA CYS A 102 -1.63 -3.01 -2.30
C CYS A 102 -1.71 -1.88 -3.32
N VAL A 103 -2.00 -0.66 -2.89
CA VAL A 103 -2.34 0.46 -3.79
C VAL A 103 -1.29 1.55 -3.67
N GLY A 104 -0.79 2.06 -4.80
CA GLY A 104 0.20 3.14 -4.83
C GLY A 104 1.59 2.72 -4.34
N TYR A 105 1.94 1.44 -4.48
CA TYR A 105 3.22 0.87 -4.03
C TYR A 105 4.37 1.20 -4.98
N HIS A 106 5.60 1.17 -4.46
CA HIS A 106 6.81 1.46 -5.21
C HIS A 106 7.83 0.30 -5.15
N ALA A 107 8.83 0.37 -6.03
CA ALA A 107 9.90 -0.60 -6.08
C ALA A 107 10.83 -0.49 -4.85
N ARG A 108 11.46 -1.60 -4.47
CA ARG A 108 12.50 -1.62 -3.42
C ARG A 108 13.70 -0.78 -3.82
N ALA A 109 14.47 -0.29 -2.84
CA ALA A 109 15.65 0.54 -3.10
C ALA A 109 16.66 -0.11 -4.06
N GLY A 110 17.25 0.70 -4.94
CA GLY A 110 18.26 0.27 -5.91
C GLY A 110 17.67 -0.43 -7.15
N SER A 111 16.37 -0.34 -7.36
CA SER A 111 15.66 -1.04 -8.45
C SER A 111 15.33 -0.16 -9.66
N GLN A 112 15.71 1.12 -9.63
CA GLN A 112 15.41 2.10 -10.69
C GLN A 112 13.90 2.33 -10.92
N GLY A 113 13.08 2.09 -9.90
CA GLY A 113 11.68 2.53 -9.89
C GLY A 113 11.56 4.00 -9.50
N ILE A 114 10.42 4.61 -9.80
CA ILE A 114 10.15 5.97 -9.33
C ILE A 114 10.08 5.97 -7.80
N LEU A 115 10.86 6.85 -7.17
CA LEU A 115 10.92 7.01 -5.70
C LEU A 115 11.27 5.70 -4.95
N ASP A 116 12.09 4.85 -5.58
CA ASP A 116 12.46 3.56 -5.03
C ASP A 116 13.19 3.67 -3.69
N HIS A 117 12.67 2.98 -2.69
CA HIS A 117 13.30 2.86 -1.38
C HIS A 117 12.76 1.64 -0.63
N THR A 118 13.22 1.42 0.60
CA THR A 118 12.74 0.33 1.45
C THR A 118 12.57 0.83 2.88
N ILE A 119 11.34 0.97 3.37
CA ILE A 119 10.91 1.41 4.71
C ILE A 119 11.31 2.85 5.07
N SER A 120 12.61 3.15 5.00
CA SER A 120 13.14 4.49 5.22
C SER A 120 14.39 4.66 4.38
N SER A 121 14.32 5.56 3.40
CA SER A 121 15.45 5.93 2.54
C SER A 121 16.67 6.49 3.31
N GLN A 122 16.48 6.87 4.58
CA GLN A 122 17.55 7.37 5.45
C GLN A 122 18.30 6.28 6.22
N ALA A 123 17.68 5.11 6.39
CA ALA A 123 18.17 4.10 7.33
C ALA A 123 18.33 2.70 6.72
N VAL A 124 17.56 2.38 5.68
CA VAL A 124 17.45 1.02 5.15
C VAL A 124 17.65 1.05 3.64
N TYR A 125 18.72 0.40 3.19
CA TYR A 125 18.99 0.17 1.77
C TYR A 125 18.42 -1.18 1.30
N ASP A 126 18.62 -2.24 2.08
CA ASP A 126 18.22 -3.59 1.67
C ASP A 126 17.72 -4.39 2.87
N ILE A 127 16.67 -5.18 2.66
CA ILE A 127 16.15 -6.15 3.62
C ILE A 127 16.21 -7.50 2.95
N LYS A 128 16.77 -8.51 3.62
CA LYS A 128 16.85 -9.87 3.08
C LYS A 128 15.99 -10.83 3.87
N ILE A 129 15.10 -11.53 3.18
CA ILE A 129 14.33 -12.65 3.73
C ILE A 129 14.80 -13.91 3.05
N ASN A 130 15.28 -14.89 3.83
CA ASN A 130 15.83 -16.15 3.33
C ASN A 130 16.96 -15.99 2.29
N GLY A 131 17.67 -14.85 2.32
CA GLY A 131 18.77 -14.54 1.40
C GLY A 131 18.37 -13.66 0.22
N ASP A 132 17.08 -13.54 -0.08
CA ASP A 132 16.56 -12.75 -1.19
C ASP A 132 16.27 -11.31 -0.77
N SER A 133 16.68 -10.34 -1.58
CA SER A 133 16.42 -8.91 -1.35
C SER A 133 14.95 -8.58 -1.54
N GLN A 134 14.38 -7.92 -0.54
CA GLN A 134 12.96 -7.60 -0.43
C GLN A 134 12.78 -6.10 -0.17
N GLY A 135 11.67 -5.59 -0.70
CA GLY A 135 11.15 -4.27 -0.35
C GLY A 135 10.00 -4.37 0.65
N GLU A 136 9.27 -3.26 0.75
CA GLU A 136 8.04 -3.18 1.55
C GLU A 136 6.98 -4.17 1.09
N MET A 137 6.81 -4.33 -0.23
CA MET A 137 5.94 -5.36 -0.80
C MET A 137 6.31 -6.77 -0.30
N GLY A 138 7.60 -7.10 -0.24
CA GLY A 138 8.08 -8.39 0.28
C GLY A 138 7.73 -8.62 1.74
N LEU A 139 7.93 -7.60 2.58
CA LEU A 139 7.54 -7.64 4.00
C LEU A 139 6.02 -7.82 4.16
N ASN A 140 5.25 -7.04 3.43
CA ASN A 140 3.80 -7.03 3.50
C ASN A 140 3.19 -8.34 2.99
N ALA A 141 3.74 -8.91 1.91
CA ALA A 141 3.39 -10.23 1.41
C ALA A 141 3.68 -11.33 2.45
N GLY A 142 4.80 -11.25 3.16
CA GLY A 142 5.10 -12.18 4.27
C GLY A 142 4.06 -12.12 5.39
N ILE A 143 3.62 -10.91 5.78
CA ILE A 143 2.57 -10.73 6.80
C ILE A 143 1.23 -11.26 6.28
N ALA A 144 0.86 -10.97 5.04
CA ALA A 144 -0.37 -11.48 4.44
C ALA A 144 -0.39 -13.01 4.38
N ALA A 145 0.72 -13.62 3.94
CA ALA A 145 0.91 -15.06 3.91
C ALA A 145 0.84 -15.70 5.31
N TYR A 146 1.33 -15.03 6.35
CA TYR A 146 1.22 -15.50 7.74
C TYR A 146 -0.24 -15.67 8.18
N TYR A 147 -1.13 -14.76 7.76
CA TYR A 147 -2.56 -14.85 8.03
C TYR A 147 -3.33 -15.70 6.99
N GLY A 148 -2.65 -16.23 5.97
CA GLY A 148 -3.29 -16.98 4.90
C GLY A 148 -4.16 -16.14 3.97
N VAL A 149 -3.94 -14.82 3.93
CA VAL A 149 -4.73 -13.89 3.10
C VAL A 149 -3.97 -13.60 1.81
N PRO A 150 -4.56 -13.85 0.62
CA PRO A 150 -3.89 -13.59 -0.64
C PRO A 150 -3.82 -12.09 -0.94
N ILE A 151 -2.69 -11.64 -1.51
CA ILE A 151 -2.63 -10.36 -2.20
C ILE A 151 -3.15 -10.58 -3.63
N VAL A 152 -4.19 -9.85 -4.01
CA VAL A 152 -4.90 -10.03 -5.29
C VAL A 152 -4.74 -8.83 -6.23
N LEU A 153 -4.02 -7.80 -5.79
CA LEU A 153 -3.74 -6.61 -6.57
C LEU A 153 -2.50 -5.92 -6.01
N LEU A 154 -1.64 -5.45 -6.91
CA LEU A 154 -0.71 -4.38 -6.63
C LEU A 154 -0.79 -3.29 -7.71
N THR A 155 -0.99 -2.03 -7.31
CA THR A 155 -0.83 -0.86 -8.18
C THR A 155 0.44 -0.10 -7.82
N GLY A 156 1.11 0.45 -8.82
CA GLY A 156 2.40 1.12 -8.67
C GLY A 156 3.05 1.39 -10.02
N ASP A 157 4.34 1.74 -10.00
CA ASP A 157 5.11 1.91 -11.22
C ASP A 157 5.42 0.55 -11.91
N SER A 158 5.98 0.61 -13.12
CA SER A 158 6.33 -0.60 -13.88
C SER A 158 7.31 -1.50 -13.15
N THR A 159 8.21 -0.92 -12.36
CA THR A 159 9.21 -1.68 -11.61
C THR A 159 8.58 -2.37 -10.40
N ALA A 160 7.71 -1.68 -9.64
CA ALA A 160 6.97 -2.27 -8.52
C ALA A 160 6.09 -3.44 -8.98
N THR A 161 5.35 -3.25 -10.07
CA THR A 161 4.46 -4.29 -10.63
C THR A 161 5.24 -5.50 -11.15
N ALA A 162 6.38 -5.31 -11.80
CA ALA A 162 7.27 -6.41 -12.18
C ALA A 162 7.77 -7.20 -10.96
N GLN A 163 8.20 -6.50 -9.90
CA GLN A 163 8.62 -7.13 -8.65
C GLN A 163 7.49 -7.89 -7.96
N ALA A 164 6.26 -7.37 -8.04
CA ALA A 164 5.09 -8.02 -7.47
C ALA A 164 4.79 -9.37 -8.14
N VAL A 165 4.86 -9.42 -9.48
CA VAL A 165 4.65 -10.66 -10.26
C VAL A 165 5.71 -11.71 -9.97
N GLU A 166 6.97 -11.30 -9.77
CA GLU A 166 8.05 -12.22 -9.38
C GLU A 166 7.82 -12.82 -7.98
N LEU A 167 7.28 -12.04 -7.06
CA LEU A 167 7.10 -12.41 -5.65
C LEU A 167 5.82 -13.22 -5.40
N VAL A 168 4.71 -12.80 -6.02
CA VAL A 168 3.39 -13.39 -5.86
C VAL A 168 2.93 -13.86 -7.25
N PRO A 169 3.21 -15.12 -7.62
CA PRO A 169 2.74 -15.66 -8.89
C PRO A 169 1.22 -15.59 -8.96
N GLU A 170 0.68 -15.15 -10.11
CA GLU A 170 -0.76 -14.99 -10.37
C GLU A 170 -1.45 -13.88 -9.55
N ILE A 171 -0.68 -12.89 -9.08
CA ILE A 171 -1.24 -11.62 -8.57
C ILE A 171 -2.09 -10.89 -9.60
#